data_AF-A0A4S1ZI63-F1
#
_entry.id   AF-A0A4S1ZI63-F1
#
_cell.length_a   1.000
_cell.length_b   1.000
_cell.length_c   1.000
_cell.angle_alpha   90.00
_cell.angle_beta   90.00
_cell.angle_gamma   90.00
#
_symmetry.space_group_name_H-M   'P 1'
#
loop_
_entity.id
_entity.type
_entity.pdbx_description
1 polymer ?
#
loop_
_entity_poly.entity_id
_entity_poly.type
_entity_poly.pdbx_seq_one_letter_code
_entity_poly.pdbx_strand_id
1 'polypeptide(L)'
;MANNKLVTLDGISALWSKIKAGFASKTEFDALVKEVAKLDVSIYKIVETLPATGDPKCLYLVPKAESEKGNVYDEYVYIESTKKYEKIGPDGIKIAVDDALSETSENPVKNKVITKEVNDLKETAEDYNAAKESFLRLYNGGTLETSTDDVTLGQCIIGEGDEMYDEAVRIPSATTEKAGVMSAEDKETLESHIDAIKQLQDKVFPLSISVSGGSVYKKGTTQTVTVRWTVKEGDKVITPETVKVNGTEVTNTTTSKAFSGVTANTTYTVEVTNKGVKKSGSTSATFVNPKYFSVVPADFVANAANITGLAGKTEAVQNSKAYTTAAFTQTAQKNMYAYPKAFGALTSITDGKNEFINSYTRSEVTLNGEAYYVYLLNDASSVTNYSLQFK
;
A
#
# COMPACT_ATOMS: atom_id res chain seq x y z
N MET A 1 -108.99 51.25 -97.75
CA MET A 1 -108.88 52.68 -97.41
C MET A 1 -108.60 52.78 -95.92
N ALA A 2 -107.35 52.94 -95.52
CA ALA A 2 -106.97 53.21 -94.13
C ALA A 2 -105.59 53.87 -94.14
N ASN A 3 -105.61 55.21 -94.11
CA ASN A 3 -104.76 56.02 -93.26
C ASN A 3 -103.29 55.59 -93.11
N ASN A 4 -102.59 55.41 -94.24
CA ASN A 4 -101.16 55.70 -94.28
C ASN A 4 -101.01 57.15 -93.82
N LYS A 5 -100.74 57.38 -92.53
CA LYS A 5 -100.30 58.66 -91.97
C LYS A 5 -98.96 58.97 -92.63
N LEU A 6 -99.05 59.39 -93.90
CA LEU A 6 -97.96 59.91 -94.68
C LEU A 6 -97.40 61.05 -93.87
N VAL A 7 -96.16 60.89 -93.46
CA VAL A 7 -95.42 61.92 -92.75
C VAL A 7 -95.52 63.15 -93.64
N THR A 8 -96.33 64.10 -93.22
CA THR A 8 -96.56 65.34 -93.95
C THR A 8 -95.21 66.03 -94.12
N LEU A 9 -95.02 66.76 -95.23
CA LEU A 9 -93.76 67.47 -95.49
C LEU A 9 -93.33 68.33 -94.28
N ASP A 10 -94.31 68.89 -93.56
CA ASP A 10 -94.11 69.64 -92.32
C ASP A 10 -93.63 68.77 -91.14
N GLY A 11 -94.06 67.51 -91.05
CA GLY A 11 -93.63 66.57 -90.03
C GLY A 11 -92.20 66.09 -90.25
N ILE A 12 -91.83 65.86 -91.51
CA ILE A 12 -90.44 65.59 -91.92
C ILE A 12 -89.57 66.82 -91.65
N SER A 13 -90.05 68.02 -91.98
CA SER A 13 -89.32 69.28 -91.75
C SER A 13 -89.16 69.61 -90.26
N ALA A 14 -90.14 69.26 -89.42
CA ALA A 14 -90.06 69.40 -87.96
C ALA A 14 -89.08 68.38 -87.34
N LEU A 15 -89.05 67.14 -87.84
CA LEU A 15 -88.07 66.14 -87.40
C LEU A 15 -86.65 66.56 -87.82
N TRP A 16 -86.48 67.03 -89.05
CA TRP A 16 -85.21 67.57 -89.54
C TRP A 16 -84.78 68.83 -88.79
N SER A 17 -85.73 69.69 -88.38
CA SER A 17 -85.42 70.85 -87.53
C SER A 17 -85.00 70.43 -86.12
N LYS A 18 -85.60 69.39 -85.53
CA LYS A 18 -85.18 68.84 -84.23
C LYS A 18 -83.81 68.17 -84.29
N ILE A 19 -83.49 67.47 -85.37
CA ILE A 19 -82.16 66.89 -85.59
C ILE A 19 -81.12 67.99 -85.86
N LYS A 20 -81.46 69.02 -86.67
CA LYS A 20 -80.59 70.20 -86.91
C LYS A 20 -80.41 71.09 -85.67
N ALA A 21 -81.36 71.11 -84.76
CA ALA A 21 -81.20 71.82 -83.48
C ALA A 21 -80.20 71.14 -82.54
N GLY A 22 -79.95 69.84 -82.72
CA GLY A 22 -78.94 69.09 -81.95
C GLY A 22 -77.53 69.13 -82.55
N PHE A 23 -77.40 69.39 -83.86
CA PHE A 23 -76.12 69.39 -84.58
C PHE A 23 -76.13 70.46 -85.68
N ALA A 24 -75.20 71.42 -85.63
CA ALA A 24 -75.26 72.64 -86.44
C ALA A 24 -75.09 72.37 -87.95
N SER A 25 -74.53 71.22 -88.36
CA SER A 25 -74.59 70.73 -89.75
C SER A 25 -74.42 69.21 -89.89
N LYS A 26 -74.84 68.64 -91.02
CA LYS A 26 -74.57 67.22 -91.38
C LYS A 26 -73.07 66.92 -91.47
N THR A 27 -72.28 67.91 -91.86
CA THR A 27 -70.82 67.80 -91.98
C THR A 27 -70.15 67.55 -90.62
N GLU A 28 -70.64 68.18 -89.54
CA GLU A 28 -70.13 67.92 -88.18
C GLU A 28 -70.47 66.51 -87.69
N PHE A 29 -71.69 66.04 -87.97
CA PHE A 29 -72.09 64.69 -87.59
C PHE A 29 -71.23 63.62 -88.28
N ASP A 30 -71.04 63.74 -89.60
CA ASP A 30 -70.22 62.80 -90.37
C ASP A 30 -68.72 62.86 -89.97
N ALA A 31 -68.23 64.02 -89.53
CA ALA A 31 -66.88 64.17 -88.99
C ALA A 31 -66.71 63.42 -87.66
N LEU A 32 -67.66 63.53 -86.74
CA LEU A 32 -67.63 62.81 -85.45
C LEU A 32 -67.71 61.29 -85.62
N VAL A 33 -68.55 60.79 -86.53
CA VAL A 33 -68.67 59.35 -86.79
C VAL A 33 -67.35 58.77 -87.33
N LYS A 34 -66.60 59.53 -88.14
CA LYS A 34 -65.26 59.11 -88.61
C LYS A 34 -64.23 59.08 -87.50
N GLU A 35 -64.33 59.92 -86.48
CA GLU A 35 -63.42 59.88 -85.33
C GLU A 35 -63.71 58.70 -84.41
N VAL A 36 -64.97 58.35 -84.19
CA VAL A 36 -65.35 57.16 -83.39
C VAL A 36 -64.86 55.86 -84.05
N ALA A 37 -64.89 55.77 -85.38
CA ALA A 37 -64.41 54.61 -86.12
C ALA A 37 -62.88 54.38 -86.02
N LYS A 38 -62.11 55.34 -85.49
CA LYS A 38 -60.65 55.25 -85.33
C LYS A 38 -60.20 54.79 -83.94
N LEU A 39 -61.11 54.55 -83.00
CA LEU A 39 -60.76 54.10 -81.65
C LEU A 39 -60.33 52.61 -81.66
N ASP A 40 -59.08 52.34 -81.27
CA ASP A 40 -58.57 50.97 -81.03
C ASP A 40 -59.03 50.49 -79.64
N VAL A 41 -59.74 49.36 -79.59
CA VAL A 41 -60.32 48.77 -78.37
C VAL A 41 -59.67 47.44 -77.98
N SER A 42 -58.51 47.12 -78.55
CA SER A 42 -57.79 45.87 -78.27
C SER A 42 -57.20 45.86 -76.86
N ILE A 43 -57.41 44.78 -76.08
CA ILE A 43 -56.87 44.63 -74.70
C ILE A 43 -55.41 44.14 -74.66
N TYR A 44 -54.88 43.73 -75.82
CA TYR A 44 -53.49 43.29 -75.95
C TYR A 44 -52.92 43.73 -77.29
N LYS A 45 -51.59 43.86 -77.32
CA LYS A 45 -50.80 44.21 -78.50
C LYS A 45 -49.64 43.23 -78.61
N ILE A 46 -49.57 42.54 -79.75
CA ILE A 46 -48.40 41.75 -80.12
C ILE A 46 -47.44 42.71 -80.80
N VAL A 47 -46.24 42.86 -80.25
CA VAL A 47 -45.23 43.78 -80.76
C VAL A 47 -43.89 43.06 -80.88
N GLU A 48 -43.13 43.35 -81.93
CA GLU A 48 -41.78 42.80 -82.06
C GLU A 48 -40.84 43.40 -81.01
N THR A 49 -41.05 44.67 -80.67
CA THR A 49 -40.35 45.38 -79.60
C THR A 49 -41.30 46.31 -78.86
N LEU A 50 -41.06 46.54 -77.57
CA LEU A 50 -41.90 47.40 -76.75
C LEU A 50 -41.81 48.86 -77.24
N PRO A 51 -42.95 49.55 -77.48
CA PRO A 51 -42.92 50.95 -77.90
C PRO A 51 -42.43 51.86 -76.77
N ALA A 52 -41.87 53.02 -77.11
CA ALA A 52 -41.29 53.96 -76.14
C ALA A 52 -42.28 54.43 -75.05
N THR A 53 -43.57 54.47 -75.36
CA THR A 53 -44.65 54.72 -74.39
C THR A 53 -45.76 53.73 -74.66
N GLY A 54 -46.15 52.98 -73.64
CA GLY A 54 -47.22 52.00 -73.73
C GLY A 54 -48.57 52.57 -73.34
N ASP A 55 -49.64 51.89 -73.75
CA ASP A 55 -50.98 52.09 -73.22
C ASP A 55 -51.11 51.27 -71.93
N PRO A 56 -51.34 51.90 -70.76
CA PRO A 56 -51.46 51.20 -69.48
C PRO A 56 -52.64 50.22 -69.42
N LYS A 57 -53.59 50.33 -70.36
CA LYS A 57 -54.76 49.44 -70.45
C LYS A 57 -54.52 48.23 -71.35
N CYS A 58 -53.34 48.10 -71.96
CA CYS A 58 -52.99 47.00 -72.86
C CYS A 58 -51.89 46.12 -72.29
N LEU A 59 -52.03 44.81 -72.49
CA LEU A 59 -50.94 43.85 -72.35
C LEU A 59 -50.04 43.86 -73.59
N TYR A 60 -48.73 43.88 -73.41
CA TYR A 60 -47.75 43.78 -74.48
C TYR A 60 -47.13 42.39 -74.51
N LEU A 61 -47.25 41.73 -75.66
CA LEU A 61 -46.69 40.41 -75.90
C LEU A 61 -45.48 40.55 -76.82
N VAL A 62 -44.29 40.22 -76.30
CA VAL A 62 -43.01 40.33 -77.02
C VAL A 62 -42.45 38.93 -77.25
N PRO A 63 -42.07 38.54 -78.48
CA PRO A 63 -41.54 37.20 -78.75
C PRO A 63 -40.33 36.86 -77.86
N LYS A 64 -40.29 35.64 -77.31
CA LYS A 64 -39.13 35.15 -76.52
C LYS A 64 -38.00 34.72 -77.45
N ALA A 65 -36.76 34.89 -77.00
CA ALA A 65 -35.58 34.38 -77.70
C ALA A 65 -35.55 32.83 -77.74
N GLU A 66 -36.01 32.19 -76.65
CA GLU A 66 -36.19 30.74 -76.56
C GLU A 66 -37.63 30.45 -76.15
N SER A 67 -38.37 29.78 -77.03
CA SER A 67 -39.78 29.43 -76.78
C SER A 67 -39.93 27.97 -76.34
N GLU A 68 -40.74 27.74 -75.31
CA GLU A 68 -41.25 26.41 -74.99
C GLU A 68 -42.64 26.22 -75.61
N LYS A 69 -43.07 24.96 -75.84
CA LYS A 69 -44.37 24.66 -76.46
C LYS A 69 -45.52 25.27 -75.66
N GLY A 70 -46.10 26.35 -76.17
CA GLY A 70 -47.21 27.09 -75.54
C GLY A 70 -46.79 28.32 -74.72
N ASN A 71 -45.48 28.61 -74.58
CA ASN A 71 -44.95 29.81 -73.93
C ASN A 71 -43.95 30.50 -74.86
N VAL A 72 -44.49 31.30 -75.78
CA VAL A 72 -43.75 31.90 -76.92
C VAL A 72 -43.53 33.41 -76.76
N TYR A 73 -44.20 34.05 -75.81
CA TYR A 73 -44.10 35.50 -75.57
C TYR A 73 -43.70 35.74 -74.12
N ASP A 74 -42.89 36.76 -73.91
CA ASP A 74 -42.77 37.40 -72.61
C ASP A 74 -43.89 38.43 -72.50
N GLU A 75 -44.61 38.40 -71.39
CA GLU A 75 -45.71 39.31 -71.10
C GLU A 75 -45.22 40.54 -70.34
N TYR A 76 -45.63 41.71 -70.83
CA TYR A 76 -45.32 42.99 -70.22
C TYR A 76 -46.57 43.85 -70.03
N VAL A 77 -46.57 44.66 -68.98
CA VAL A 77 -47.55 45.73 -68.76
C VAL A 77 -46.83 47.07 -68.66
N TYR A 78 -47.41 48.12 -69.25
CA TYR A 78 -46.86 49.47 -69.15
C TYR A 78 -47.41 50.17 -67.91
N ILE A 79 -46.51 50.62 -67.04
CA ILE A 79 -46.86 51.29 -65.79
C ILE A 79 -46.75 52.80 -66.00
N GLU A 80 -47.91 53.48 -66.15
CA GLU A 80 -48.01 54.93 -66.44
C GLU A 80 -47.21 55.79 -65.44
N SER A 81 -47.24 55.43 -64.15
CA SER A 81 -46.60 56.20 -63.08
C SER A 81 -45.08 56.16 -63.14
N THR A 82 -44.49 55.05 -63.60
CA THR A 82 -43.03 54.86 -63.67
C THR A 82 -42.49 55.01 -65.09
N LYS A 83 -43.39 55.11 -66.08
CA LYS A 83 -43.09 55.15 -67.51
C LYS A 83 -42.23 53.98 -68.00
N LYS A 84 -42.41 52.80 -67.37
CA LYS A 84 -41.63 51.58 -67.65
C LYS A 84 -42.54 50.38 -67.88
N TYR A 85 -41.98 49.35 -68.54
CA TYR A 85 -42.60 48.04 -68.66
C TYR A 85 -42.13 47.11 -67.54
N GLU A 86 -43.04 46.31 -67.03
CA GLU A 86 -42.76 45.25 -66.06
C GLU A 86 -43.07 43.89 -66.68
N LYS A 87 -42.11 42.96 -66.58
CA LYS A 87 -42.25 41.58 -67.06
C LYS A 87 -42.96 40.72 -66.01
N ILE A 88 -43.98 39.96 -66.41
CA ILE A 88 -44.87 39.27 -65.45
C ILE A 88 -44.85 37.73 -65.51
N GLY A 89 -43.82 37.09 -66.12
CA GLY A 89 -43.50 35.65 -65.92
C GLY A 89 -42.24 35.13 -66.64
N PRO A 90 -41.72 33.88 -66.39
CA PRO A 90 -41.63 33.09 -65.14
C PRO A 90 -40.19 32.58 -64.81
N ASP A 91 -39.81 32.42 -63.53
CA ASP A 91 -38.66 31.59 -63.07
C ASP A 91 -39.01 30.88 -61.73
N GLY A 92 -38.78 29.56 -61.59
CA GLY A 92 -39.13 28.75 -60.41
C GLY A 92 -37.93 28.26 -59.55
N ILE A 93 -38.13 28.02 -58.24
CA ILE A 93 -37.08 27.75 -57.21
C ILE A 93 -36.70 26.23 -57.13
N LYS A 94 -35.40 25.87 -56.95
CA LYS A 94 -34.87 24.49 -56.71
C LYS A 94 -34.16 24.35 -55.33
N ILE A 95 -34.19 23.16 -54.70
CA ILE A 95 -33.61 22.83 -53.36
C ILE A 95 -32.49 21.75 -53.47
N ALA A 96 -31.45 21.77 -52.62
CA ALA A 96 -30.29 20.83 -52.60
C ALA A 96 -30.24 19.87 -51.37
N VAL A 97 -29.69 18.65 -51.51
CA VAL A 97 -29.59 17.56 -50.49
C VAL A 97 -28.13 17.13 -50.28
N ASP A 98 -27.74 16.72 -49.06
CA ASP A 98 -26.37 16.33 -48.69
C ASP A 98 -26.02 14.86 -49.02
N ASP A 99 -24.73 14.58 -49.27
CA ASP A 99 -24.23 13.24 -49.66
C ASP A 99 -23.77 12.33 -48.50
N ALA A 100 -23.58 12.86 -47.28
CA ALA A 100 -23.07 12.09 -46.14
C ALA A 100 -23.48 12.68 -44.78
N LEU A 101 -23.60 11.84 -43.74
CA LEU A 101 -23.89 12.23 -42.36
C LEU A 101 -22.83 13.20 -41.82
N SER A 102 -23.27 14.29 -41.19
CA SER A 102 -22.38 15.34 -40.66
C SER A 102 -23.00 16.06 -39.47
N GLU A 103 -22.19 16.28 -38.43
CA GLU A 103 -22.57 17.05 -37.24
C GLU A 103 -22.67 18.56 -37.49
N THR A 104 -22.14 19.04 -38.61
CA THR A 104 -22.06 20.47 -38.97
C THR A 104 -22.97 20.86 -40.14
N SER A 105 -23.81 19.95 -40.65
CA SER A 105 -24.73 20.25 -41.78
C SER A 105 -25.74 21.37 -41.44
N GLU A 106 -25.92 22.30 -42.38
CA GLU A 106 -26.90 23.39 -42.34
C GLU A 106 -28.15 23.12 -43.21
N ASN A 107 -28.22 21.94 -43.84
CA ASN A 107 -29.30 21.58 -44.77
C ASN A 107 -30.64 21.38 -44.02
N PRO A 108 -31.78 21.94 -44.51
CA PRO A 108 -33.09 21.76 -43.89
C PRO A 108 -33.57 20.30 -43.83
N VAL A 109 -32.98 19.38 -44.61
CA VAL A 109 -33.35 17.96 -44.64
C VAL A 109 -32.42 17.09 -43.76
N LYS A 110 -32.56 17.24 -42.43
CA LYS A 110 -32.39 16.21 -41.37
C LYS A 110 -31.02 15.52 -41.12
N ASN A 111 -29.91 15.97 -41.67
CA ASN A 111 -28.64 15.23 -41.56
C ASN A 111 -27.93 15.36 -40.19
N LYS A 112 -28.02 16.54 -39.56
CA LYS A 112 -27.36 16.86 -38.28
C LYS A 112 -27.94 16.12 -37.06
N VAL A 113 -29.27 16.04 -36.97
CA VAL A 113 -29.95 15.42 -35.81
C VAL A 113 -29.73 13.91 -35.77
N ILE A 114 -29.78 13.25 -36.93
CA ILE A 114 -29.58 11.80 -37.04
C ILE A 114 -28.13 11.43 -36.69
N THR A 115 -27.17 12.25 -37.12
CA THR A 115 -25.74 12.01 -36.85
C THR A 115 -25.45 12.03 -35.35
N LYS A 116 -26.01 13.00 -34.63
CA LYS A 116 -25.84 13.10 -33.17
C LYS A 116 -26.39 11.88 -32.44
N GLU A 117 -27.65 11.51 -32.71
CA GLU A 117 -28.29 10.38 -32.03
C GLU A 117 -27.53 9.06 -32.26
N VAL A 118 -27.02 8.85 -33.48
CA VAL A 118 -26.21 7.67 -33.81
C VAL A 118 -24.89 7.64 -33.03
N ASN A 119 -24.26 8.79 -32.78
CA ASN A 119 -23.02 8.85 -32.02
C ASN A 119 -23.28 8.62 -30.52
N ASP A 120 -24.34 9.22 -29.96
CA ASP A 120 -24.73 9.00 -28.56
C ASP A 120 -25.04 7.50 -28.29
N LEU A 121 -25.69 6.82 -29.24
CA LEU A 121 -25.94 5.37 -29.16
C LEU A 121 -24.66 4.53 -29.23
N LYS A 122 -23.65 4.95 -30.01
CA LYS A 122 -22.36 4.25 -30.08
C LYS A 122 -21.60 4.35 -28.77
N GLU A 123 -21.54 5.54 -28.18
CA GLU A 123 -20.88 5.77 -26.88
C GLU A 123 -21.52 4.90 -25.79
N THR A 124 -22.86 4.86 -25.74
CA THR A 124 -23.61 4.01 -24.81
C THR A 124 -23.29 2.51 -25.00
N ALA A 125 -23.13 2.06 -26.24
CA ALA A 125 -22.81 0.66 -26.54
C ALA A 125 -21.36 0.29 -26.16
N GLU A 126 -20.43 1.23 -26.32
CA GLU A 126 -19.03 1.06 -25.89
C GLU A 126 -18.93 0.93 -24.38
N ASP A 127 -19.62 1.79 -23.62
CA ASP A 127 -19.68 1.73 -22.16
C ASP A 127 -20.27 0.39 -21.65
N TYR A 128 -21.36 -0.06 -22.26
CA TYR A 128 -21.97 -1.36 -21.91
C TYR A 128 -21.00 -2.52 -22.14
N ASN A 129 -20.29 -2.53 -23.27
CA ASN A 129 -19.31 -3.57 -23.57
C ASN A 129 -18.15 -3.54 -22.57
N ALA A 130 -17.65 -2.37 -22.19
CA ALA A 130 -16.60 -2.24 -21.18
C ALA A 130 -17.03 -2.77 -19.81
N ALA A 131 -18.25 -2.45 -19.38
CA ALA A 131 -18.82 -2.98 -18.14
C ALA A 131 -19.00 -4.51 -18.18
N LYS A 132 -19.50 -5.03 -19.31
CA LYS A 132 -19.68 -6.47 -19.53
C LYS A 132 -18.36 -7.24 -19.47
N GLU A 133 -17.32 -6.73 -20.12
CA GLU A 133 -15.99 -7.34 -20.10
C GLU A 133 -15.39 -7.33 -18.68
N SER A 134 -15.58 -6.24 -17.93
CA SER A 134 -15.15 -6.15 -16.53
C SER A 134 -15.86 -7.18 -15.65
N PHE A 135 -17.17 -7.36 -15.83
CA PHE A 135 -17.95 -8.39 -15.13
C PHE A 135 -17.49 -9.81 -15.49
N LEU A 136 -17.30 -10.10 -16.77
CA LEU A 136 -16.84 -11.41 -17.24
C LEU A 136 -15.45 -11.79 -16.69
N ARG A 137 -14.55 -10.81 -16.56
CA ARG A 137 -13.25 -11.03 -15.91
C ARG A 137 -13.42 -11.44 -14.45
N LEU A 138 -14.28 -10.72 -13.71
CA LEU A 138 -14.54 -11.02 -12.30
C LEU A 138 -15.19 -12.40 -12.12
N TYR A 139 -16.19 -12.73 -12.96
CA TYR A 139 -16.87 -14.03 -12.94
C TYR A 139 -15.91 -15.21 -13.18
N ASN A 140 -14.87 -15.00 -14.01
CA ASN A 140 -13.85 -16.00 -14.29
C ASN A 140 -12.66 -15.97 -13.31
N GLY A 141 -12.79 -15.28 -12.16
CA GLY A 141 -11.75 -15.22 -11.13
C GLY A 141 -10.57 -14.29 -11.44
N GLY A 142 -10.73 -13.38 -12.40
CA GLY A 142 -9.78 -12.31 -12.70
C GLY A 142 -9.84 -11.16 -11.68
N THR A 143 -8.84 -10.28 -11.74
CA THR A 143 -8.75 -9.09 -10.89
C THR A 143 -9.26 -7.83 -11.58
N LEU A 144 -9.87 -6.92 -10.81
CA LEU A 144 -10.27 -5.58 -11.24
C LEU A 144 -9.45 -4.56 -10.43
N GLU A 145 -8.62 -3.76 -11.10
CA GLU A 145 -7.89 -2.67 -10.44
C GLU A 145 -8.82 -1.48 -10.26
N THR A 146 -9.05 -1.05 -9.03
CA THR A 146 -9.82 0.15 -8.68
C THR A 146 -8.88 1.26 -8.21
N SER A 147 -9.22 2.51 -8.51
CA SER A 147 -8.49 3.68 -8.01
C SER A 147 -8.83 4.05 -6.57
N THR A 148 -9.82 3.37 -5.97
CA THR A 148 -10.25 3.54 -4.59
C THR A 148 -9.90 2.33 -3.74
N ASP A 149 -9.53 2.60 -2.49
CA ASP A 149 -9.21 1.58 -1.49
C ASP A 149 -10.42 0.73 -1.10
N ASP A 150 -11.63 1.30 -1.13
CA ASP A 150 -12.85 0.57 -0.78
C ASP A 150 -13.69 0.36 -2.05
N VAL A 151 -14.25 -0.85 -2.19
CA VAL A 151 -15.19 -1.16 -3.28
C VAL A 151 -16.60 -1.00 -2.73
N THR A 152 -17.36 -0.05 -3.28
CA THR A 152 -18.79 0.05 -3.02
C THR A 152 -19.51 -0.76 -4.08
N LEU A 153 -20.13 -1.86 -3.68
CA LEU A 153 -21.10 -2.52 -4.55
C LEU A 153 -22.31 -1.57 -4.64
N GLY A 154 -22.74 -1.24 -5.86
CA GLY A 154 -23.96 -0.47 -6.06
C GLY A 154 -25.18 -1.17 -5.42
N GLN A 155 -26.30 -0.44 -5.35
CA GLN A 155 -27.56 -0.83 -4.67
C GLN A 155 -27.81 -2.34 -4.70
N CYS A 156 -27.60 -3.00 -3.56
CA CYS A 156 -27.87 -4.42 -3.39
C CYS A 156 -29.23 -4.53 -2.70
N ILE A 157 -30.18 -5.22 -3.33
CA ILE A 157 -31.44 -5.57 -2.67
C ILE A 157 -31.12 -6.69 -1.68
N ILE A 158 -31.13 -6.38 -0.38
CA ILE A 158 -30.91 -7.34 0.70
C ILE A 158 -32.25 -7.58 1.39
N GLY A 159 -32.79 -8.81 1.30
CA GLY A 159 -34.04 -9.22 1.95
C GLY A 159 -34.85 -10.22 1.13
N GLU A 160 -35.78 -10.93 1.78
CA GLU A 160 -36.82 -11.74 1.13
C GLU A 160 -38.20 -11.14 1.46
N GLY A 161 -39.06 -10.95 0.45
CA GLY A 161 -40.43 -10.43 0.62
C GLY A 161 -40.55 -8.90 0.69
N ASP A 162 -41.55 -8.40 1.43
CA ASP A 162 -41.93 -6.97 1.48
C ASP A 162 -40.94 -6.07 2.27
N GLU A 163 -39.87 -6.63 2.83
CA GLU A 163 -38.82 -5.91 3.55
C GLU A 163 -37.53 -5.83 2.72
N MET A 164 -37.59 -5.09 1.61
CA MET A 164 -36.40 -4.73 0.84
C MET A 164 -35.85 -3.39 1.35
N TYR A 165 -34.63 -3.40 1.90
CA TYR A 165 -33.93 -2.18 2.31
C TYR A 165 -32.80 -1.86 1.31
N ASP A 166 -32.63 -0.56 1.02
CA ASP A 166 -31.56 -0.05 0.15
C ASP A 166 -30.35 0.34 1.03
N GLU A 167 -29.34 -0.52 1.07
CA GLU A 167 -28.09 -0.24 1.79
C GLU A 167 -26.87 -0.52 0.92
N ALA A 168 -25.93 0.43 0.90
CA ALA A 168 -24.70 0.32 0.15
C ALA A 168 -23.75 -0.68 0.84
N VAL A 169 -23.51 -1.84 0.22
CA VAL A 169 -22.53 -2.82 0.71
C VAL A 169 -21.13 -2.34 0.37
N ARG A 170 -20.35 -2.05 1.41
CA ARG A 170 -18.95 -1.66 1.28
C ARG A 170 -18.05 -2.86 1.58
N ILE A 171 -17.14 -3.14 0.65
CA ILE A 171 -16.04 -4.07 0.87
C ILE A 171 -14.79 -3.23 1.15
N PRO A 172 -14.43 -3.04 2.43
CA PRO A 172 -13.23 -2.29 2.79
C PRO A 172 -11.96 -3.05 2.40
N SER A 173 -10.95 -2.35 1.89
CA SER A 173 -9.63 -2.98 1.68
C SER A 173 -8.97 -3.34 3.01
N ALA A 174 -8.22 -4.45 2.98
CA ALA A 174 -7.25 -4.76 4.01
C ALA A 174 -5.96 -3.99 3.73
N THR A 175 -5.59 -3.09 4.63
CA THR A 175 -4.33 -2.33 4.58
C THR A 175 -3.57 -2.51 5.89
N THR A 176 -2.41 -1.86 6.03
CA THR A 176 -1.69 -1.84 7.31
C THR A 176 -2.45 -1.12 8.42
N GLU A 177 -3.44 -0.28 8.08
CA GLU A 177 -4.22 0.54 9.01
C GLU A 177 -5.67 0.06 9.15
N LYS A 178 -6.23 -0.60 8.12
CA LYS A 178 -7.60 -1.11 8.10
C LYS A 178 -7.65 -2.63 8.06
N ALA A 179 -8.50 -3.23 8.88
CA ALA A 179 -8.69 -4.68 8.96
C ALA A 179 -9.44 -5.28 7.76
N GLY A 180 -9.86 -4.47 6.77
CA GLY A 180 -10.72 -4.91 5.68
C GLY A 180 -12.00 -5.53 6.22
N VAL A 181 -12.35 -6.72 5.73
CA VAL A 181 -13.54 -7.48 6.13
C VAL A 181 -13.37 -8.28 7.43
N MET A 182 -12.19 -8.23 8.08
CA MET A 182 -11.97 -8.92 9.36
C MET A 182 -12.78 -8.25 10.47
N SER A 183 -13.56 -9.05 11.21
CA SER A 183 -14.30 -8.55 12.36
C SER A 183 -13.36 -8.19 13.53
N ALA A 184 -13.84 -7.37 14.47
CA ALA A 184 -13.07 -7.06 15.67
C ALA A 184 -12.76 -8.31 16.50
N GLU A 185 -13.70 -9.26 16.56
CA GLU A 185 -13.56 -10.53 17.26
C GLU A 185 -12.53 -11.46 16.60
N ASP A 186 -12.53 -11.54 15.26
CA ASP A 186 -11.52 -12.29 14.52
C ASP A 186 -10.11 -11.71 14.73
N LYS A 187 -10.01 -10.38 14.78
CA LYS A 187 -8.75 -9.68 15.05
C LYS A 187 -8.22 -10.00 16.45
N GLU A 188 -9.08 -9.91 17.47
CA GLU A 188 -8.71 -10.26 18.85
C GLU A 188 -8.27 -11.73 18.95
N THR A 189 -8.98 -12.64 18.27
CA THR A 189 -8.63 -14.06 18.20
C THR A 189 -7.27 -14.28 17.54
N LEU A 190 -6.99 -13.58 16.43
CA LEU A 190 -5.71 -13.65 15.74
C LEU A 190 -4.56 -13.13 16.61
N GLU A 191 -4.75 -12.01 17.30
CA GLU A 191 -3.78 -11.43 18.23
C GLU A 191 -3.49 -12.40 19.40
N SER A 192 -4.55 -13.00 19.96
CA SER A 192 -4.44 -14.04 20.99
C SER A 192 -3.64 -15.25 20.53
N HIS A 193 -3.87 -15.74 19.29
CA HIS A 193 -3.08 -16.83 18.72
C HIS A 193 -1.62 -16.45 18.50
N ILE A 194 -1.34 -15.23 18.04
CA ILE A 194 0.02 -14.72 17.88
C ILE A 194 0.77 -14.72 19.22
N ASP A 195 0.12 -14.26 20.29
CA ASP A 195 0.73 -14.24 21.62
C ASP A 195 0.91 -15.64 22.20
N ALA A 196 -0.03 -16.55 21.97
CA ALA A 196 0.13 -17.96 22.34
C ALA A 196 1.33 -18.60 21.63
N ILE A 197 1.54 -18.32 20.34
CA ILE A 197 2.69 -18.81 19.57
C ILE A 197 4.00 -18.26 20.14
N LYS A 198 4.08 -16.96 20.49
CA LYS A 198 5.27 -16.37 21.13
C LYS A 198 5.59 -17.08 22.45
N GLN A 199 4.59 -17.29 23.30
CA GLN A 199 4.77 -18.00 24.58
C GLN A 199 5.26 -19.44 24.38
N LEU A 200 4.75 -20.14 23.35
CA LEU A 200 5.22 -21.47 23.00
C LEU A 200 6.67 -21.44 22.51
N GLN A 201 7.04 -20.48 21.66
CA GLN A 201 8.42 -20.32 21.18
C GLN A 201 9.40 -20.13 22.34
N ASP A 202 9.06 -19.26 23.30
CA ASP A 202 9.92 -19.00 24.47
C ASP A 202 10.06 -20.21 25.40
N LYS A 203 9.01 -21.05 25.50
CA LYS A 203 9.03 -22.28 26.29
C LYS A 203 9.81 -23.41 25.62
N VAL A 204 9.66 -23.56 24.31
CA VAL A 204 10.30 -24.63 23.54
C VAL A 204 11.77 -24.30 23.27
N PHE A 205 12.10 -23.03 23.07
CA PHE A 205 13.45 -22.55 22.80
C PHE A 205 13.89 -21.51 23.84
N PRO A 206 14.03 -21.89 25.11
CA PRO A 206 14.35 -20.94 26.16
C PRO A 206 15.72 -20.29 25.94
N LEU A 207 15.80 -18.99 26.20
CA LEU A 207 17.07 -18.27 26.27
C LEU A 207 17.89 -18.80 27.45
N SER A 208 19.13 -19.22 27.18
CA SER A 208 20.08 -19.70 28.19
C SER A 208 21.48 -19.14 27.95
N ILE A 209 22.27 -19.07 29.02
CA ILE A 209 23.66 -18.64 28.98
C ILE A 209 24.52 -19.58 29.82
N SER A 210 25.66 -19.98 29.26
CA SER A 210 26.70 -20.72 29.96
C SER A 210 27.93 -19.83 30.07
N VAL A 211 28.40 -19.59 31.30
CA VAL A 211 29.59 -18.78 31.59
C VAL A 211 30.66 -19.68 32.21
N SER A 212 31.90 -19.52 31.74
CA SER A 212 33.06 -20.30 32.17
C SER A 212 34.31 -19.44 32.23
N GLY A 213 35.40 -19.99 32.77
CA GLY A 213 36.62 -19.27 33.09
C GLY A 213 36.84 -19.22 34.60
N GLY A 214 37.90 -18.54 35.04
CA GLY A 214 38.28 -18.57 36.45
C GLY A 214 38.79 -19.96 36.90
N SER A 215 39.35 -20.01 38.10
CA SER A 215 39.84 -21.23 38.76
C SER A 215 40.14 -20.92 40.23
N VAL A 216 40.70 -21.90 40.93
CA VAL A 216 41.36 -21.68 42.22
C VAL A 216 42.85 -21.42 41.97
N TYR A 217 43.37 -20.35 42.55
CA TYR A 217 44.73 -19.88 42.40
C TYR A 217 45.41 -19.73 43.76
N LYS A 218 46.74 -19.76 43.77
CA LYS A 218 47.53 -19.57 44.99
C LYS A 218 47.42 -18.12 45.42
N LYS A 219 47.01 -17.87 46.66
CA LYS A 219 46.95 -16.53 47.23
C LYS A 219 48.33 -15.87 47.21
N GLY A 220 48.36 -14.59 46.85
CA GLY A 220 49.60 -13.82 46.66
C GLY A 220 50.19 -13.90 45.25
N THR A 221 49.55 -14.60 44.30
CA THR A 221 49.94 -14.56 42.88
C THR A 221 49.06 -13.61 42.07
N THR A 222 49.55 -13.23 40.89
CA THR A 222 48.80 -12.42 39.91
C THR A 222 48.39 -13.30 38.74
N GLN A 223 47.11 -13.27 38.38
CA GLN A 223 46.56 -14.10 37.32
C GLN A 223 45.91 -13.26 36.22
N THR A 224 45.88 -13.83 35.02
CA THR A 224 45.00 -13.40 33.94
C THR A 224 43.84 -14.38 33.86
N VAL A 225 42.62 -13.87 34.02
CA VAL A 225 41.38 -14.67 33.99
C VAL A 225 40.62 -14.38 32.71
N THR A 226 40.45 -15.39 31.86
CA THR A 226 39.61 -15.27 30.66
C THR A 226 38.22 -15.84 30.95
N VAL A 227 37.23 -14.96 31.00
CA VAL A 227 35.82 -15.31 31.09
C VAL A 227 35.30 -15.58 29.68
N ARG A 228 34.59 -16.69 29.50
CA ARG A 228 33.99 -17.10 28.23
C ARG A 228 32.52 -17.35 28.42
N TRP A 229 31.71 -17.04 27.42
CA TRP A 229 30.28 -17.28 27.47
C TRP A 229 29.73 -17.77 26.14
N THR A 230 28.68 -18.58 26.22
CA THR A 230 27.90 -19.06 25.10
C THR A 230 26.44 -18.77 25.40
N VAL A 231 25.74 -18.15 24.45
CA VAL A 231 24.30 -17.86 24.53
C VAL A 231 23.56 -18.75 23.58
N LYS A 232 22.46 -19.35 24.04
CA LYS A 232 21.62 -20.23 23.23
C LYS A 232 20.14 -19.87 23.34
N GLU A 233 19.42 -20.11 22.26
CA GLU A 233 17.96 -20.16 22.21
C GLU A 233 17.58 -21.62 21.91
N GLY A 234 17.07 -22.33 22.92
CA GLY A 234 17.06 -23.80 22.90
C GLY A 234 18.47 -24.37 22.74
N ASP A 235 18.70 -25.21 21.74
CA ASP A 235 20.02 -25.79 21.45
C ASP A 235 20.89 -24.94 20.52
N LYS A 236 20.31 -23.94 19.86
CA LYS A 236 20.97 -23.11 18.85
C LYS A 236 21.80 -22.00 19.51
N VAL A 237 23.08 -21.91 19.17
CA VAL A 237 23.92 -20.78 19.56
C VAL A 237 23.51 -19.54 18.78
N ILE A 238 23.34 -18.41 19.47
CA ILE A 238 22.89 -17.14 18.89
C ILE A 238 23.81 -15.98 19.27
N THR A 239 23.71 -14.88 18.51
CA THR A 239 24.23 -13.57 18.91
C THR A 239 23.11 -12.81 19.61
N PRO A 240 23.22 -12.47 20.90
CA PRO A 240 22.20 -11.70 21.61
C PRO A 240 22.17 -10.23 21.14
N GLU A 241 21.12 -9.50 21.50
CA GLU A 241 21.03 -8.06 21.21
C GLU A 241 22.07 -7.27 22.00
N THR A 242 22.25 -7.58 23.29
CA THR A 242 23.23 -6.90 24.17
C THR A 242 23.96 -7.88 25.07
N VAL A 243 25.19 -7.52 25.44
CA VAL A 243 26.03 -8.25 26.40
C VAL A 243 26.66 -7.24 27.36
N LYS A 244 26.60 -7.53 28.66
CA LYS A 244 27.31 -6.80 29.72
C LYS A 244 28.20 -7.76 30.48
N VAL A 245 29.42 -7.33 30.78
CA VAL A 245 30.34 -8.07 31.66
C VAL A 245 30.67 -7.17 32.84
N ASN A 246 30.30 -7.61 34.05
CA ASN A 246 30.36 -6.82 35.28
C ASN A 246 29.66 -5.46 35.13
N GLY A 247 28.45 -5.46 34.53
CA GLY A 247 27.66 -4.25 34.29
C GLY A 247 28.14 -3.34 33.15
N THR A 248 29.32 -3.60 32.56
CA THR A 248 29.86 -2.82 31.44
C THR A 248 29.48 -3.45 30.11
N GLU A 249 28.90 -2.67 29.20
CA GLU A 249 28.55 -3.15 27.85
C GLU A 249 29.78 -3.55 27.03
N VAL A 250 29.62 -4.62 26.26
CA VAL A 250 30.60 -5.11 25.29
C VAL A 250 29.90 -5.41 23.97
N THR A 251 30.66 -5.46 22.87
CA THR A 251 30.12 -5.82 21.56
C THR A 251 29.45 -7.19 21.62
N ASN A 252 28.22 -7.28 21.12
CA ASN A 252 27.37 -8.47 21.24
C ASN A 252 27.89 -9.72 20.50
N THR A 253 28.82 -9.57 19.57
CA THR A 253 29.54 -10.67 18.90
C THR A 253 30.69 -11.23 19.74
N THR A 254 31.06 -10.56 20.83
CA THR A 254 32.13 -11.02 21.73
C THR A 254 31.63 -12.21 22.57
N THR A 255 32.46 -13.25 22.66
CA THR A 255 32.18 -14.47 23.46
C THR A 255 33.18 -14.67 24.59
N SER A 256 34.12 -13.75 24.78
CA SER A 256 35.09 -13.81 25.87
C SER A 256 35.69 -12.46 26.24
N LYS A 257 36.14 -12.31 27.49
CA LYS A 257 36.86 -11.14 27.98
C LYS A 257 37.96 -11.56 28.95
N ALA A 258 39.16 -11.04 28.75
CA ALA A 258 40.30 -11.28 29.63
C ALA A 258 40.43 -10.15 30.67
N PHE A 259 40.71 -10.54 31.91
CA PHE A 259 41.00 -9.66 33.04
C PHE A 259 42.41 -9.96 33.53
N SER A 260 43.34 -9.05 33.30
CA SER A 260 44.72 -9.14 33.78
C SER A 260 44.85 -8.52 35.17
N GLY A 261 45.91 -8.86 35.91
CA GLY A 261 46.19 -8.23 37.20
C GLY A 261 45.28 -8.70 38.34
N VAL A 262 44.61 -9.84 38.19
CA VAL A 262 43.68 -10.35 39.21
C VAL A 262 44.49 -10.98 40.34
N THR A 263 44.36 -10.46 41.55
CA THR A 263 45.13 -10.89 42.74
C THR A 263 44.26 -11.31 43.92
N ALA A 264 42.94 -11.19 43.79
CA ALA A 264 41.98 -11.45 44.85
C ALA A 264 40.72 -12.16 44.30
N ASN A 265 39.93 -12.71 45.21
CA ASN A 265 38.64 -13.33 44.88
C ASN A 265 37.80 -12.37 44.06
N THR A 266 37.42 -12.78 42.86
CA THR A 266 36.66 -11.94 41.93
C THR A 266 35.60 -12.79 41.25
N THR A 267 34.35 -12.37 41.33
CA THR A 267 33.23 -12.96 40.57
C THR A 267 32.98 -12.12 39.32
N TYR A 268 32.84 -12.79 38.19
CA TYR A 268 32.55 -12.20 36.90
C TYR A 268 31.14 -12.59 36.50
N THR A 269 30.30 -11.59 36.27
CA THR A 269 28.92 -11.79 35.83
C THR A 269 28.79 -11.36 34.38
N VAL A 270 28.20 -12.22 33.56
CA VAL A 270 27.83 -11.91 32.18
C VAL A 270 26.31 -11.85 32.11
N GLU A 271 25.78 -10.72 31.66
CA GLU A 271 24.36 -10.49 31.46
C GLU A 271 24.10 -10.30 29.97
N VAL A 272 23.03 -10.92 29.47
CA VAL A 272 22.64 -10.83 28.07
C VAL A 272 21.16 -10.48 27.97
N THR A 273 20.82 -9.70 26.94
CA THR A 273 19.42 -9.44 26.57
C THR A 273 19.20 -9.88 25.14
N ASN A 274 18.08 -10.57 24.88
CA ASN A 274 17.64 -10.94 23.55
C ASN A 274 16.11 -10.94 23.52
N LYS A 275 15.49 -10.30 22.52
CA LYS A 275 14.03 -10.17 22.40
C LYS A 275 13.37 -9.64 23.69
N GLY A 276 14.04 -8.71 24.37
CA GLY A 276 13.59 -8.16 25.66
C GLY A 276 13.78 -9.07 26.89
N VAL A 277 14.20 -10.32 26.72
CA VAL A 277 14.44 -11.26 27.84
C VAL A 277 15.88 -11.15 28.33
N LYS A 278 16.05 -11.07 29.66
CA LYS A 278 17.36 -11.00 30.31
C LYS A 278 17.77 -12.33 30.94
N LYS A 279 19.03 -12.72 30.77
CA LYS A 279 19.65 -13.86 31.45
C LYS A 279 21.06 -13.50 31.91
N SER A 280 21.49 -14.14 32.99
CA SER A 280 22.81 -13.93 33.56
C SER A 280 23.48 -15.26 33.92
N GLY A 281 24.79 -15.33 33.77
CA GLY A 281 25.62 -16.38 34.32
C GLY A 281 26.88 -15.79 34.95
N SER A 282 27.58 -16.59 35.77
CA SER A 282 28.78 -16.10 36.44
C SER A 282 29.84 -17.17 36.56
N THR A 283 31.10 -16.73 36.64
CA THR A 283 32.23 -17.56 37.07
C THR A 283 33.10 -16.79 38.06
N SER A 284 34.00 -17.46 38.78
CA SER A 284 34.86 -16.81 39.77
C SER A 284 36.31 -17.26 39.70
N ALA A 285 37.20 -16.31 40.01
CA ALA A 285 38.58 -16.60 40.39
C ALA A 285 38.67 -16.59 41.92
N THR A 286 39.18 -17.67 42.51
CA THR A 286 39.31 -17.80 43.97
C THR A 286 40.78 -17.97 44.34
N PHE A 287 41.28 -17.14 45.24
CA PHE A 287 42.64 -17.15 45.73
C PHE A 287 42.66 -17.72 47.14
N VAL A 288 43.29 -18.88 47.30
CA VAL A 288 43.41 -19.58 48.58
C VAL A 288 44.87 -19.84 48.90
N ASN A 289 45.22 -19.80 50.18
CA ASN A 289 46.52 -20.31 50.58
C ASN A 289 46.54 -21.85 50.39
N PRO A 290 47.68 -22.44 49.99
CA PRO A 290 47.75 -23.85 49.66
C PRO A 290 47.59 -24.72 50.91
N LYS A 291 47.21 -25.96 50.69
CA LYS A 291 47.26 -27.04 51.68
C LYS A 291 48.57 -27.78 51.55
N TYR A 292 49.02 -28.37 52.65
CA TYR A 292 50.28 -29.07 52.72
C TYR A 292 50.05 -30.50 53.19
N PHE A 293 50.64 -31.46 52.48
CA PHE A 293 50.78 -32.84 52.95
C PHE A 293 52.24 -33.25 52.89
N SER A 294 52.72 -33.97 53.91
CA SER A 294 54.06 -34.53 53.89
C SER A 294 54.20 -35.70 54.88
N VAL A 295 55.13 -36.61 54.57
CA VAL A 295 55.69 -37.56 55.53
C VAL A 295 56.81 -36.85 56.28
N VAL A 296 56.75 -36.89 57.61
CA VAL A 296 57.61 -36.11 58.50
C VAL A 296 58.32 -37.01 59.51
N PRO A 297 59.47 -36.61 60.06
CA PRO A 297 60.16 -37.35 61.13
C PRO A 297 59.26 -37.66 62.34
N ALA A 298 59.58 -38.70 63.09
CA ALA A 298 58.79 -39.15 64.25
C ALA A 298 58.66 -38.08 65.36
N ASP A 299 59.67 -37.23 65.49
CA ASP A 299 59.79 -36.12 66.44
C ASP A 299 59.33 -34.77 65.86
N PHE A 300 58.66 -34.76 64.69
CA PHE A 300 58.23 -33.53 64.04
C PHE A 300 57.28 -32.70 64.91
N VAL A 301 57.61 -31.42 65.08
CA VAL A 301 56.76 -30.42 65.73
C VAL A 301 56.13 -29.51 64.68
N ALA A 302 54.80 -29.48 64.64
CA ALA A 302 54.02 -28.63 63.75
C ALA A 302 54.11 -27.16 64.19
N ASN A 303 54.91 -26.36 63.48
CA ASN A 303 54.96 -24.90 63.60
C ASN A 303 55.18 -24.27 62.22
N ALA A 304 55.10 -22.94 62.14
CA ALA A 304 55.15 -22.25 60.86
C ALA A 304 56.44 -22.52 60.07
N ALA A 305 57.60 -22.37 60.71
CA ALA A 305 58.91 -22.56 60.07
C ALA A 305 59.08 -24.00 59.54
N ASN A 306 58.72 -24.98 60.35
CA ASN A 306 58.83 -26.40 59.99
C ASN A 306 57.89 -26.79 58.86
N ILE A 307 56.66 -26.27 58.84
CA ILE A 307 55.68 -26.58 57.79
C ILE A 307 56.10 -25.96 56.45
N THR A 308 56.50 -24.69 56.44
CA THR A 308 56.92 -24.03 55.21
C THR A 308 58.27 -24.52 54.70
N GLY A 309 59.17 -24.91 55.61
CA GLY A 309 60.52 -25.39 55.31
C GLY A 309 60.61 -26.87 54.88
N LEU A 310 59.53 -27.63 54.95
CA LEU A 310 59.51 -29.05 54.55
C LEU A 310 59.90 -29.21 53.07
N ALA A 311 61.01 -29.93 52.85
CA ALA A 311 61.41 -30.45 51.55
C ALA A 311 60.47 -31.60 51.15
N GLY A 312 60.05 -31.64 49.87
CA GLY A 312 59.17 -32.70 49.38
C GLY A 312 57.71 -32.62 49.87
N LYS A 313 57.28 -31.50 50.48
CA LYS A 313 55.85 -31.27 50.78
C LYS A 313 55.05 -31.16 49.48
N THR A 314 53.87 -31.75 49.46
CA THR A 314 52.90 -31.52 48.39
C THR A 314 52.11 -30.26 48.72
N GLU A 315 52.17 -29.27 47.83
CA GLU A 315 51.31 -28.09 47.88
C GLU A 315 50.08 -28.31 46.97
N ALA A 316 48.88 -28.16 47.53
CA ALA A 316 47.64 -28.25 46.78
C ALA A 316 46.80 -26.98 46.94
N VAL A 317 46.48 -26.33 45.82
CA VAL A 317 45.63 -25.13 45.79
C VAL A 317 44.20 -25.55 45.48
N GLN A 318 43.38 -25.68 46.52
CA GLN A 318 41.99 -26.10 46.38
C GLN A 318 41.12 -25.41 47.42
N ASN A 319 39.91 -25.01 47.02
CA ASN A 319 38.93 -24.32 47.87
C ASN A 319 38.08 -25.31 48.70
N SER A 320 38.73 -26.15 49.51
CA SER A 320 38.06 -27.19 50.31
C SER A 320 39.01 -27.68 51.42
N LYS A 321 38.52 -28.30 52.49
CA LYS A 321 39.37 -29.07 53.44
C LYS A 321 39.67 -30.48 52.95
N ALA A 322 38.90 -30.99 52.00
CA ALA A 322 39.05 -32.36 51.52
C ALA A 322 40.35 -32.52 50.72
N TYR A 323 41.02 -33.64 50.87
CA TYR A 323 42.24 -33.96 50.13
C TYR A 323 42.49 -35.45 50.09
N THR A 324 42.84 -35.97 48.93
CA THR A 324 43.32 -37.34 48.77
C THR A 324 44.80 -37.29 48.48
N THR A 325 45.60 -37.98 49.28
CA THR A 325 47.04 -38.03 49.07
C THR A 325 47.35 -38.82 47.81
N ALA A 326 48.41 -38.42 47.10
CA ALA A 326 49.13 -39.37 46.26
C ALA A 326 49.63 -40.54 47.10
N ALA A 327 49.96 -41.67 46.46
CA ALA A 327 50.55 -42.79 47.16
C ALA A 327 51.86 -42.37 47.82
N PHE A 328 52.02 -42.67 49.11
CA PHE A 328 53.19 -42.33 49.90
C PHE A 328 53.74 -43.55 50.66
N THR A 329 55.01 -43.47 51.01
CA THR A 329 55.70 -44.45 51.85
C THR A 329 56.25 -43.73 53.07
N GLN A 330 56.09 -44.32 54.24
CA GLN A 330 56.64 -43.83 55.50
C GLN A 330 57.36 -45.00 56.19
N THR A 331 58.51 -44.73 56.80
CA THR A 331 59.31 -45.76 57.49
C THR A 331 59.68 -45.25 58.89
N ALA A 332 58.99 -45.76 59.92
CA ALA A 332 59.10 -45.25 61.29
C ALA A 332 58.94 -43.71 61.36
N GLN A 333 57.97 -43.19 60.61
CA GLN A 333 57.72 -41.76 60.41
C GLN A 333 56.26 -41.42 60.69
N LYS A 334 55.95 -40.12 60.78
CA LYS A 334 54.59 -39.59 60.85
C LYS A 334 54.17 -39.02 59.51
N ASN A 335 52.90 -38.72 59.36
CA ASN A 335 52.42 -37.87 58.27
C ASN A 335 51.58 -36.72 58.83
N MET A 336 51.54 -35.63 58.06
CA MET A 336 50.89 -34.40 58.44
C MET A 336 50.06 -33.84 57.29
N TYR A 337 48.90 -33.29 57.64
CA TYR A 337 48.06 -32.55 56.72
C TYR A 337 47.68 -31.19 57.33
N ALA A 338 48.04 -30.10 56.65
CA ALA A 338 47.76 -28.74 57.08
C ALA A 338 46.94 -28.00 56.01
N TYR A 339 45.87 -27.32 56.42
CA TYR A 339 45.02 -26.54 55.53
C TYR A 339 44.37 -25.33 56.24
N PRO A 340 43.92 -24.30 55.51
CA PRO A 340 43.30 -23.12 56.11
C PRO A 340 42.10 -23.47 57.02
N LYS A 341 42.11 -22.94 58.25
CA LYS A 341 41.06 -23.14 59.26
C LYS A 341 39.68 -22.70 58.77
N ALA A 342 39.63 -21.73 57.84
CA ALA A 342 38.41 -21.25 57.22
C ALA A 342 37.58 -22.36 56.53
N PHE A 343 38.19 -23.49 56.16
CA PHE A 343 37.48 -24.64 55.58
C PHE A 343 36.83 -25.58 56.62
N GLY A 344 36.98 -25.29 57.92
CA GLY A 344 36.40 -26.08 59.01
C GLY A 344 37.23 -27.33 59.36
N ALA A 345 36.93 -27.97 60.49
CA ALA A 345 37.65 -29.16 60.95
C ALA A 345 37.33 -30.39 60.08
N LEU A 346 38.29 -31.31 59.95
CA LEU A 346 38.04 -32.63 59.37
C LEU A 346 37.07 -33.40 60.26
N THR A 347 36.29 -34.23 59.58
CA THR A 347 35.32 -35.16 60.16
C THR A 347 35.76 -36.61 59.98
N SER A 348 36.67 -36.87 59.03
CA SER A 348 37.19 -38.21 58.73
C SER A 348 38.60 -38.15 58.15
N ILE A 349 39.42 -39.13 58.50
CA ILE A 349 40.69 -39.46 57.86
C ILE A 349 40.66 -40.96 57.59
N THR A 350 40.58 -41.37 56.33
CA THR A 350 40.33 -42.77 55.96
C THR A 350 41.17 -43.23 54.79
N ASP A 351 41.52 -44.51 54.74
CA ASP A 351 42.06 -45.17 53.54
C ASP A 351 40.96 -45.73 52.62
N GLY A 352 39.69 -45.41 52.91
CA GLY A 352 38.51 -45.94 52.25
C GLY A 352 37.96 -47.23 52.88
N LYS A 353 38.69 -47.84 53.82
CA LYS A 353 38.28 -49.06 54.54
C LYS A 353 38.16 -48.82 56.05
N ASN A 354 39.11 -48.07 56.61
CA ASN A 354 39.26 -47.84 58.05
C ASN A 354 39.25 -46.34 58.34
N GLU A 355 38.85 -45.96 59.56
CA GLU A 355 38.80 -44.58 60.04
C GLU A 355 39.95 -44.32 61.02
N PHE A 356 40.63 -43.18 60.85
CA PHE A 356 41.87 -42.84 61.56
C PHE A 356 41.82 -41.47 62.21
N ILE A 357 40.72 -40.71 62.16
CA ILE A 357 40.64 -39.36 62.73
C ILE A 357 41.18 -39.26 64.18
N ASN A 358 40.92 -40.28 65.02
CA ASN A 358 41.37 -40.32 66.42
C ASN A 358 42.86 -40.65 66.59
N SER A 359 43.53 -41.12 65.54
CA SER A 359 44.98 -41.36 65.49
C SER A 359 45.77 -40.09 65.18
N TYR A 360 45.10 -38.95 64.98
CA TYR A 360 45.71 -37.66 64.68
C TYR A 360 45.42 -36.65 65.78
N THR A 361 46.42 -35.83 66.09
CA THR A 361 46.26 -34.64 66.90
C THR A 361 45.99 -33.45 65.98
N ARG A 362 44.88 -32.75 66.22
CA ARG A 362 44.58 -31.47 65.57
C ARG A 362 45.17 -30.31 66.38
N SER A 363 46.03 -29.52 65.75
CA SER A 363 46.53 -28.24 66.30
C SER A 363 46.19 -27.08 65.37
N GLU A 364 46.39 -25.86 65.86
CA GLU A 364 46.27 -24.63 65.08
C GLU A 364 47.63 -23.97 64.91
N VAL A 365 47.97 -23.60 63.67
CA VAL A 365 49.23 -22.92 63.34
C VAL A 365 48.93 -21.76 62.42
N THR A 366 49.55 -20.60 62.64
CA THR A 366 49.44 -19.46 61.70
C THR A 366 50.49 -19.60 60.60
N LEU A 367 50.06 -19.74 59.34
CA LEU A 367 50.91 -19.80 58.15
C LEU A 367 50.56 -18.63 57.22
N ASN A 368 51.57 -17.86 56.79
CA ASN A 368 51.39 -16.74 55.85
C ASN A 368 50.25 -15.76 56.27
N GLY A 369 50.13 -15.50 57.58
CA GLY A 369 49.10 -14.60 58.13
C GLY A 369 47.69 -15.21 58.24
N GLU A 370 47.52 -16.51 57.98
CA GLU A 370 46.22 -17.20 58.06
C GLU A 370 46.29 -18.39 59.04
N ALA A 371 45.22 -18.62 59.81
CA ALA A 371 45.16 -19.75 60.71
C ALA A 371 44.93 -21.05 59.94
N TYR A 372 45.67 -22.10 60.26
CA TYR A 372 45.58 -23.43 59.69
C TYR A 372 45.19 -24.44 60.74
N TYR A 373 44.39 -25.43 60.37
CA TYR A 373 44.36 -26.69 61.10
C TYR A 373 45.49 -27.59 60.61
N VAL A 374 46.19 -28.22 61.54
CA VAL A 374 47.22 -29.21 61.26
C VAL A 374 46.84 -30.51 61.95
N TYR A 375 46.70 -31.56 61.17
CA TYR A 375 46.49 -32.93 61.65
C TYR A 375 47.82 -33.66 61.55
N LEU A 376 48.39 -34.01 62.69
CA LEU A 376 49.66 -34.76 62.80
C LEU A 376 49.38 -36.13 63.39
N LEU A 377 49.87 -37.18 62.74
CA LEU A 377 49.74 -38.55 63.23
C LEU A 377 50.40 -38.68 64.63
N ASN A 378 49.69 -39.27 65.59
CA ASN A 378 50.14 -39.34 66.98
C ASN A 378 51.43 -40.16 67.14
N ASP A 379 51.44 -41.34 66.54
CA ASP A 379 52.52 -42.32 66.63
C ASP A 379 53.19 -42.55 65.28
N ALA A 380 54.51 -42.74 65.28
CA ALA A 380 55.24 -43.09 64.08
C ALA A 380 54.81 -44.47 63.58
N SER A 381 54.72 -44.64 62.26
CA SER A 381 54.31 -45.90 61.64
C SER A 381 55.09 -46.15 60.34
N SER A 382 54.93 -47.36 59.81
CA SER A 382 55.55 -47.80 58.56
C SER A 382 54.49 -48.31 57.59
N VAL A 383 54.33 -47.66 56.44
CA VAL A 383 53.47 -48.11 55.35
C VAL A 383 54.14 -47.89 54.01
N THR A 384 53.80 -48.71 53.02
CA THR A 384 54.36 -48.64 51.66
C THR A 384 53.23 -48.46 50.65
N ASN A 385 53.40 -47.50 49.73
CA ASN A 385 52.44 -47.24 48.65
C ASN A 385 50.99 -47.03 49.13
N TYR A 386 50.83 -46.20 50.16
CA TYR A 386 49.56 -45.99 50.86
C TYR A 386 48.91 -44.65 50.50
N SER A 387 47.58 -44.54 50.60
CA SER A 387 46.84 -43.30 50.32
C SER A 387 45.80 -43.03 51.39
N LEU A 388 45.62 -41.77 51.74
CA LEU A 388 44.64 -41.29 52.71
C LEU A 388 43.70 -40.26 52.09
N GLN A 389 42.45 -40.28 52.53
CA GLN A 389 41.42 -39.29 52.23
C GLN A 389 41.11 -38.51 53.50
N PHE A 390 41.35 -37.21 53.47
CA PHE A 390 40.96 -36.24 54.49
C PHE A 390 39.62 -35.61 54.06
N LYS A 391 38.60 -35.60 54.93
CA LYS A 391 37.26 -35.08 54.62
C LYS A 391 36.71 -34.13 55.68
#